data_AF-A0A9D7PDS6-F1
#
_entry.id   AF-A0A9D7PDS6-F1
#
_cell.length_a   1.000
_cell.length_b   1.000
_cell.length_c   1.000
_cell.angle_alpha   90.00
_cell.angle_beta   90.00
_cell.angle_gamma   90.00
#
_symmetry.space_group_name_H-M   'P 1'
#
loop_
_entity.id
_entity.type
_entity.pdbx_description
1 polymer ?
#
loop_
_entity_poly.entity_id
_entity_poly.type
_entity_poly.pdbx_seq_one_letter_code
_entity_poly.pdbx_strand_id
1 'polypeptide(L)'
;MIDHVGIKVSDFQRARAFYEAALGALGTKLLSDFAFGADHYAGFGREHPSFWVSTGRKTVADTHVAFTAASRAEVEAFYSVALSMGGRDNGAPGLRAHYHPNYYGAFVLDPDGHNIEAVCHAAQ
;
A
#
# COMPACT_ATOMS: atom_id res chain seq x y z
N MET A 1 -7.37 -7.65 14.35
CA MET A 1 -6.03 -8.25 14.31
C MET A 1 -5.89 -8.92 12.95
N ILE A 2 -4.92 -8.51 12.13
CA ILE A 2 -4.59 -9.14 10.84
C ILE A 2 -3.12 -9.54 10.94
N ASP A 3 -2.80 -10.79 10.62
CA ASP A 3 -1.42 -11.29 10.58
C ASP A 3 -0.74 -10.89 9.27
N HIS A 4 -1.33 -11.30 8.14
CA HIS A 4 -0.93 -10.85 6.81
C HIS A 4 -2.10 -10.83 5.84
N VAL A 5 -1.93 -10.11 4.73
CA VAL A 5 -2.82 -10.13 3.56
C VAL A 5 -2.00 -10.26 2.30
N GLY A 6 -2.55 -10.90 1.27
CA GLY A 6 -1.92 -11.06 -0.03
C GLY A 6 -2.84 -10.67 -1.16
N ILE A 7 -2.32 -9.93 -2.13
CA ILE A 7 -3.01 -9.59 -3.38
C ILE A 7 -2.27 -10.16 -4.59
N LYS A 8 -3.04 -10.38 -5.66
CA LYS A 8 -2.50 -10.76 -6.96
C LYS A 8 -2.44 -9.54 -7.86
N VAL A 9 -1.37 -9.46 -8.64
CA VAL A 9 -1.07 -8.34 -9.54
C VAL A 9 -0.74 -8.86 -10.93
N SER A 10 -1.14 -8.11 -11.95
CA SER A 10 -0.98 -8.48 -13.36
C SER A 10 0.43 -8.28 -13.89
N ASP A 11 1.18 -7.34 -13.29
CA ASP A 11 2.60 -7.13 -13.54
C ASP A 11 3.35 -7.09 -12.20
N PHE A 12 4.02 -8.19 -11.88
CA PHE A 12 4.71 -8.35 -10.60
C PHE A 12 5.83 -7.33 -10.42
N GLN A 13 6.64 -7.07 -11.46
CA GLN A 13 7.80 -6.18 -11.33
C GLN A 13 7.35 -4.73 -11.12
N ARG A 14 6.32 -4.29 -11.87
CA ARG A 14 5.72 -2.97 -11.70
C ARG A 14 5.08 -2.81 -10.32
N ALA A 15 4.31 -3.79 -9.86
CA ALA A 15 3.69 -3.75 -8.54
C ALA A 15 4.72 -3.78 -7.42
N ARG A 16 5.73 -4.66 -7.49
CA ARG A 16 6.82 -4.74 -6.51
C ARG A 16 7.49 -3.37 -6.35
N ALA A 17 7.88 -2.74 -7.45
CA ALA A 17 8.51 -1.41 -7.42
C ALA A 17 7.59 -0.35 -6.82
N PHE A 18 6.30 -0.35 -7.20
CA PHE A 18 5.29 0.56 -6.64
C PHE A 18 5.18 0.40 -5.11
N TYR A 19 4.98 -0.83 -4.62
CA TYR A 19 4.78 -1.09 -3.19
C TYR A 19 6.06 -0.89 -2.37
N GLU A 20 7.22 -1.22 -2.92
CA GLU A 20 8.52 -0.97 -2.28
C GLU A 20 8.72 0.54 -2.02
N ALA A 21 8.45 1.38 -3.03
CA ALA A 21 8.57 2.82 -2.90
C ALA A 21 7.47 3.42 -2.01
N ALA A 22 6.19 3.14 -2.31
CA ALA A 22 5.06 3.74 -1.61
C ALA A 22 5.03 3.34 -0.13
N LEU A 23 5.16 2.06 0.18
CA LEU A 23 5.15 1.59 1.57
C LEU A 23 6.49 1.88 2.27
N GLY A 24 7.57 2.11 1.53
CA GLY A 24 8.84 2.61 2.06
C GLY A 24 8.69 3.97 2.76
N ALA A 25 7.80 4.83 2.24
CA ALA A 25 7.46 6.11 2.88
C ALA A 25 6.75 5.95 4.24
N LEU A 26 6.21 4.75 4.53
CA LEU A 26 5.58 4.37 5.80
C LEU A 26 6.52 3.56 6.71
N GLY A 27 7.82 3.52 6.38
CA GLY A 27 8.84 2.79 7.12
C GLY A 27 8.79 1.26 6.95
N THR A 28 8.04 0.75 5.99
CA THR A 28 8.06 -0.68 5.64
C THR A 28 9.24 -1.00 4.72
N LYS A 29 9.59 -2.29 4.61
CA LYS A 29 10.70 -2.81 3.81
C LYS A 29 10.24 -4.02 3.03
N LEU A 30 10.91 -4.32 1.93
CA LEU A 30 10.85 -5.65 1.30
C LEU A 30 11.64 -6.64 2.17
N LEU A 31 10.95 -7.61 2.74
CA LEU A 31 11.51 -8.60 3.67
C LEU A 31 11.60 -10.00 3.06
N SER A 32 10.88 -10.25 1.96
CA SER A 32 10.93 -11.51 1.22
C SER A 32 10.70 -11.26 -0.26
N ASP A 33 11.48 -11.94 -1.10
CA ASP A 33 11.40 -11.86 -2.56
C ASP A 33 11.87 -13.19 -3.15
N PHE A 34 10.95 -13.96 -3.73
CA PHE A 34 11.25 -15.29 -4.25
C PHE A 34 10.28 -15.71 -5.35
N ALA A 35 10.67 -16.75 -6.09
CA ALA A 35 9.83 -17.41 -7.08
C ALA A 35 9.53 -18.86 -6.66
N PHE A 36 8.33 -19.33 -6.98
CA PHE A 36 7.93 -20.72 -6.85
C PHE A 36 7.23 -21.16 -8.14
N GLY A 37 7.89 -22.02 -8.93
CA GLY A 37 7.42 -22.33 -10.27
C GLY A 37 7.47 -21.10 -11.17
N ALA A 38 6.33 -20.75 -11.79
CA ALA A 38 6.20 -19.56 -12.65
C ALA A 38 5.80 -18.29 -11.87
N ASP A 39 5.43 -18.43 -10.59
CA ASP A 39 4.88 -17.34 -9.80
C ASP A 39 5.98 -16.67 -8.95
N HIS A 40 5.94 -15.34 -8.90
CA HIS A 40 6.80 -14.53 -8.03
C HIS A 40 6.02 -13.97 -6.84
N TYR A 41 6.71 -13.77 -5.73
CA TYR A 41 6.17 -13.31 -4.45
C TYR A 41 7.09 -12.26 -3.85
N ALA A 42 6.51 -11.16 -3.36
CA ALA A 42 7.20 -10.12 -2.61
C ALA A 42 6.41 -9.83 -1.32
N GLY A 43 7.11 -9.89 -0.18
CA GLY A 43 6.55 -9.70 1.15
C GLY A 43 7.11 -8.44 1.80
N PHE A 44 6.22 -7.52 2.17
CA PHE A 44 6.53 -6.22 2.76
C PHE A 44 6.12 -6.16 4.23
N GLY A 45 6.90 -5.45 5.04
CA GLY A 45 6.57 -5.19 6.44
C GLY A 45 7.67 -4.44 7.18
N ARG A 46 7.47 -4.19 8.48
CA ARG A 46 8.48 -3.52 9.32
C ARG A 46 9.47 -4.50 9.95
N GLU A 47 8.93 -5.55 10.56
CA GLU A 47 9.70 -6.60 11.25
C GLU A 47 9.52 -7.97 10.61
N HIS A 48 8.31 -8.28 10.14
CA HIS A 48 7.95 -9.48 9.41
C HIS A 48 7.04 -9.11 8.23
N PRO A 49 6.98 -9.91 7.14
CA PRO A 49 6.08 -9.67 6.03
C PRO A 49 4.60 -9.75 6.47
N SER A 50 3.86 -8.67 6.30
CA SER A 50 2.41 -8.59 6.59
C SER A 50 1.58 -8.19 5.37
N PHE A 51 2.22 -7.71 4.30
CA PHE A 51 1.57 -7.45 3.02
C PHE A 51 2.32 -8.16 1.90
N TRP A 52 1.60 -8.95 1.11
CA TRP A 52 2.18 -9.73 0.02
C TRP A 52 1.60 -9.32 -1.33
N VAL A 53 2.48 -9.21 -2.32
CA VAL A 53 2.09 -9.19 -3.73
C VAL A 53 2.60 -10.43 -4.42
N SER A 54 1.79 -10.99 -5.31
CA SER A 54 2.13 -12.21 -6.03
C SER A 54 1.66 -12.15 -7.48
N THR A 55 2.36 -12.89 -8.35
CA THR A 55 1.95 -13.03 -9.75
C THR A 55 0.52 -13.57 -9.84
N GLY A 56 -0.29 -12.98 -10.71
CA GLY A 56 -1.63 -13.48 -10.98
C GLY A 56 -2.29 -12.85 -12.19
N ARG A 57 -3.46 -13.39 -12.55
CA ARG A 57 -4.32 -12.73 -13.54
C ARG A 57 -4.90 -11.47 -12.92
N LYS A 58 -5.01 -10.40 -13.73
CA LYS A 58 -5.70 -9.15 -13.36
C LYS A 58 -7.03 -9.50 -12.70
N THR A 59 -7.13 -9.26 -11.39
CA THR A 59 -8.39 -9.36 -10.67
C THR A 59 -9.24 -8.15 -11.04
N VAL A 60 -10.57 -8.27 -10.93
CA VAL A 60 -11.43 -7.09 -10.94
C VAL A 60 -10.95 -6.22 -9.78
N ALA A 61 -10.43 -5.04 -10.11
CA ALA A 61 -9.75 -4.17 -9.16
C ALA A 61 -10.76 -3.67 -8.11
N ASP A 62 -10.74 -4.27 -6.92
CA ASP A 62 -11.73 -4.00 -5.86
C ASP A 62 -11.22 -4.35 -4.45
N THR A 63 -9.90 -4.57 -4.29
CA THR A 63 -9.33 -4.80 -2.95
C THR A 63 -8.92 -3.46 -2.33
N HIS A 64 -9.38 -3.22 -1.11
CA HIS A 64 -8.95 -2.09 -0.30
C HIS A 64 -8.02 -2.57 0.81
N VAL A 65 -6.86 -1.94 0.93
CA VAL A 65 -5.88 -2.21 2.01
C VAL A 65 -5.40 -0.87 2.57
N ALA A 66 -5.59 -0.69 3.88
CA ALA A 66 -5.15 0.49 4.61
C ALA A 66 -3.92 0.17 5.49
N PHE A 67 -2.92 1.02 5.40
CA PHE A 67 -1.66 0.93 6.15
C PHE A 67 -1.60 2.03 7.20
N THR A 68 -1.27 1.66 8.43
CA THR A 68 -1.08 2.62 9.51
C THR A 68 0.19 3.44 9.29
N ALA A 69 0.04 4.76 9.23
CA ALA A 69 1.10 5.75 9.25
C ALA A 69 1.32 6.26 10.69
N ALA A 70 2.57 6.47 11.08
CA ALA A 70 2.93 7.00 12.40
C ALA A 70 2.66 8.51 12.51
N SER A 71 2.55 9.22 11.38
CA SER A 71 2.29 10.66 11.34
C SER A 71 1.50 11.07 10.10
N ARG A 72 0.93 12.28 10.13
CA ARG A 72 0.30 12.89 8.94
C ARG A 72 1.31 13.15 7.82
N ALA A 73 2.58 13.43 8.16
CA ALA A 73 3.64 13.60 7.19
C ALA A 73 3.97 12.29 6.44
N GLU A 74 3.91 11.13 7.11
CA GLU A 74 4.04 9.83 6.45
C GLU A 74 2.89 9.57 5.46
N VAL A 75 1.67 9.98 5.78
CA VAL A 75 0.52 9.89 4.86
C VAL A 75 0.76 10.73 3.60
N GLU A 76 1.27 11.95 3.76
CA GLU A 76 1.59 12.84 2.64
C GLU A 76 2.76 12.29 1.79
N ALA A 77 3.80 11.77 2.44
CA ALA A 77 4.93 11.15 1.76
C ALA A 77 4.51 9.91 0.97
N PHE A 78 3.72 9.02 1.57
CA PHE A 78 3.13 7.87 0.89
C PHE A 78 2.36 8.31 -0.37
N TYR A 79 1.48 9.29 -0.24
CA TYR A 79 0.66 9.77 -1.35
C TYR A 79 1.52 10.32 -2.48
N SER A 80 2.49 11.19 -2.17
CA SER A 80 3.37 11.78 -3.17
C SER A 80 4.21 10.73 -3.91
N VAL A 81 4.75 9.74 -3.18
CA VAL A 81 5.57 8.67 -3.77
C VAL A 81 4.72 7.70 -4.58
N ALA A 82 3.54 7.33 -4.08
CA ALA A 82 2.65 6.43 -4.82
C ALA A 82 2.21 7.05 -6.15
N LEU A 83 1.90 8.35 -6.20
CA LEU A 83 1.61 9.04 -7.45
C LEU A 83 2.81 9.11 -8.40
N SER A 84 4.03 9.36 -7.90
CA SER A 84 5.22 9.40 -8.76
C SER A 84 5.57 8.04 -9.35
N MET A 85 5.16 6.95 -8.71
CA MET A 85 5.30 5.57 -9.19
C MET A 85 4.16 5.12 -10.13
N GLY A 86 3.31 6.05 -10.57
CA GLY A 86 2.23 5.79 -11.52
C GLY A 86 0.93 5.27 -10.87
N GLY A 87 0.80 5.41 -9.54
CA GLY A 87 -0.49 5.33 -8.87
C GLY A 87 -1.40 6.47 -9.30
N ARG A 88 -2.72 6.27 -9.18
CA ARG A 88 -3.72 7.28 -9.53
C ARG A 88 -4.40 7.80 -8.27
N ASP A 89 -4.65 9.10 -8.23
CA ASP A 89 -5.39 9.72 -7.12
C ASP A 89 -6.76 9.05 -6.92
N ASN A 90 -7.09 8.77 -5.67
CA ASN A 90 -8.41 8.31 -5.23
C ASN A 90 -8.91 9.08 -3.99
N GLY A 91 -8.19 10.14 -3.59
CA GLY A 91 -8.44 10.92 -2.40
C GLY A 91 -7.16 11.46 -1.79
N ALA A 92 -6.85 12.72 -2.09
CA ALA A 92 -5.70 13.44 -1.54
C ALA A 92 -5.60 13.41 0.00
N PRO A 93 -4.40 13.59 0.59
CA PRO A 93 -4.21 13.65 2.04
C PRO A 93 -5.15 14.66 2.69
N GLY A 94 -5.79 14.27 3.79
CA GLY A 94 -6.67 15.17 4.52
C GLY A 94 -7.43 14.51 5.65
N LEU A 95 -8.12 15.34 6.44
CA LEU A 95 -8.95 14.84 7.53
C LEU A 95 -10.26 14.23 6.99
N ARG A 96 -10.57 13.02 7.43
CA ARG A 96 -11.83 12.31 7.19
C ARG A 96 -12.69 12.37 8.44
N ALA A 97 -13.12 13.58 8.81
CA ALA A 97 -13.86 13.83 10.06
C ALA A 97 -15.18 13.05 10.18
N HIS A 98 -15.73 12.57 9.06
CA HIS A 98 -16.90 11.69 9.02
C HIS A 98 -16.62 10.25 9.49
N TYR A 99 -15.36 9.82 9.57
CA TYR A 99 -14.95 8.58 10.22
C TYR A 99 -14.72 8.79 11.72
N HIS A 100 -13.80 9.71 12.05
CA HIS A 100 -13.64 10.27 13.40
C HIS A 100 -12.70 11.51 13.36
N PRO A 101 -12.61 12.33 14.42
CA PRO A 101 -11.93 13.63 14.39
C PRO A 101 -10.42 13.63 14.09
N ASN A 102 -9.76 12.47 14.15
CA ASN A 102 -8.32 12.33 13.97
C ASN A 102 -7.94 11.44 12.78
N TYR A 103 -8.91 10.98 11.98
CA TYR A 103 -8.64 10.11 10.84
C TYR A 103 -8.03 10.95 9.70
N TYR A 104 -6.71 10.97 9.59
CA TYR A 104 -6.02 11.63 8.49
C TYR A 104 -5.56 10.59 7.49
N GLY A 105 -6.12 10.61 6.28
CA GLY A 105 -5.90 9.55 5.29
C GLY A 105 -5.65 10.08 3.89
N ALA A 106 -4.99 9.25 3.07
CA ALA A 106 -4.79 9.45 1.65
C ALA A 106 -5.00 8.12 0.91
N PHE A 107 -5.59 8.18 -0.29
CA PHE A 107 -6.02 7.03 -1.06
C PHE A 107 -5.42 7.10 -2.47
N VAL A 108 -4.79 6.01 -2.91
CA VAL A 108 -4.19 5.88 -4.23
C VAL A 108 -4.61 4.55 -4.83
N LEU A 109 -5.08 4.58 -6.08
CA LEU A 109 -5.23 3.35 -6.86
C LEU A 109 -3.85 2.88 -7.32
N ASP A 110 -3.51 1.65 -7.01
CA ASP A 110 -2.27 1.03 -7.49
C ASP A 110 -2.31 0.78 -9.02
N PRO A 111 -1.20 0.30 -9.63
CA PRO A 111 -1.14 -0.06 -11.05
C PRO A 111 -2.26 -0.96 -11.58
N ASP A 112 -2.79 -1.84 -10.73
CA ASP A 112 -3.85 -2.79 -11.06
C ASP A 112 -5.26 -2.25 -10.73
N GLY A 113 -5.33 -1.19 -9.92
CA GLY A 113 -6.54 -0.47 -9.51
C GLY A 113 -7.02 -0.78 -8.08
N HIS A 114 -6.23 -1.48 -7.27
CA HIS A 114 -6.52 -1.69 -5.85
C HIS A 114 -6.50 -0.37 -5.08
N ASN A 115 -7.41 -0.18 -4.13
CA ASN A 115 -7.52 1.04 -3.35
C ASN A 115 -6.58 0.98 -2.13
N ILE A 116 -5.40 1.59 -2.25
CA ILE A 116 -4.37 1.58 -1.22
C ILE A 116 -4.44 2.86 -0.41
N GLU A 117 -4.55 2.70 0.91
CA GLU A 117 -4.66 3.81 1.84
C GLU A 117 -3.46 3.86 2.79
N ALA A 118 -3.00 5.08 3.10
CA ALA A 118 -2.24 5.36 4.31
C ALA A 118 -3.10 6.18 5.27
N VAL A 119 -3.17 5.76 6.53
CA VAL A 119 -3.98 6.41 7.56
C VAL A 119 -3.20 6.65 8.85
N CYS A 120 -3.31 7.86 9.38
CA CYS A 120 -2.84 8.24 10.71
C CYS A 120 -4.04 8.56 11.61
N HIS A 121 -4.07 7.98 12.81
CA HIS A 121 -5.13 8.22 13.81
C HIS A 121 -4.70 9.13 14.97
N ALA A 122 -3.45 9.58 14.98
CA ALA A 122 -2.94 10.45 16.04
C ALA A 122 -3.68 11.79 16.03
N ALA A 123 -4.08 12.25 17.23
CA ALA A 123 -4.27 13.68 17.44
C ALA A 123 -2.91 14.34 17.23
N GLN A 124 -2.84 15.45 16.49
CA GLN A 124 -1.60 16.18 16.23
C GLN A 124 -0.78 16.42 17.50
#